data_AF-A0A2D8C0K5-F1
#
_entry.id   AF-A0A2D8C0K5-F1
#
_cell.length_a   1.000
_cell.length_b   1.000
_cell.length_c   1.000
_cell.angle_alpha   90.00
_cell.angle_beta   90.00
_cell.angle_gamma   90.00
#
_symmetry.space_group_name_H-M   'P 1'
#
loop_
_entity.id
_entity.type
_entity.pdbx_description
1 polymer ?
#
loop_
_entity_poly.entity_id
_entity_poly.type
_entity_poly.pdbx_seq_one_letter_code
_entity_poly.pdbx_strand_id
1 'polypeptide(L)'
;MSLAYPELNQRILEMAEGDEEFRMELTTAIHAGLLELKTKYAEGFHEKDEVKIQQIRHKVKPTLGMFEFEDLSIILQEGKDILESEGFNQAFGGHFHLLQEKLDTAIEETAKLLNN
;
A
#
# COMPACT_ATOMS: atom_id res chain seq x y z
N MET A 1 -12.13 -16.84 -3.68
CA MET A 1 -11.60 -15.47 -3.81
C MET A 1 -11.25 -15.02 -2.41
N SER A 2 -10.00 -14.62 -2.18
CA SER A 2 -9.70 -13.83 -0.97
C SER A 2 -10.41 -12.49 -1.15
N LEU A 3 -11.16 -12.05 -0.15
CA LEU A 3 -11.88 -10.78 -0.14
C LEU A 3 -11.13 -9.82 0.79
N ALA A 4 -9.81 -9.72 0.65
CA ALA A 4 -9.02 -8.87 1.55
C ALA A 4 -9.44 -7.40 1.43
N TYR A 5 -9.90 -6.98 0.25
CA TYR A 5 -10.40 -5.64 -0.04
C TYR A 5 -11.73 -5.72 -0.83
N PRO A 6 -12.86 -5.98 -0.15
CA PRO A 6 -14.15 -6.18 -0.82
C PRO A 6 -14.64 -4.93 -1.58
N GLU A 7 -14.25 -3.73 -1.14
CA GLU A 7 -14.67 -2.45 -1.70
C GLU A 7 -13.79 -1.97 -2.87
N LEU A 8 -12.58 -2.52 -3.01
CA LEU A 8 -11.57 -2.05 -3.96
C LEU A 8 -12.08 -2.02 -5.40
N ASN A 9 -12.63 -3.14 -5.88
CA ASN A 9 -13.14 -3.23 -7.25
C ASN A 9 -14.31 -2.27 -7.48
N GLN A 10 -15.19 -2.14 -6.49
CA GLN A 10 -16.34 -1.23 -6.57
C GLN A 10 -15.88 0.23 -6.66
N ARG A 11 -14.89 0.65 -5.86
CA ARG A 11 -14.31 2.00 -5.92
C ARG A 11 -13.67 2.30 -7.28
N ILE A 12 -12.96 1.33 -7.85
CA ILE A 12 -12.35 1.45 -9.17
C ILE A 12 -13.45 1.60 -10.25
N LEU A 13 -14.50 0.76 -10.21
CA LEU A 13 -15.61 0.84 -11.16
C LEU A 13 -16.39 2.15 -11.06
N GLU A 14 -16.63 2.64 -9.84
CA GLU A 14 -17.27 3.94 -9.59
C GLU A 14 -16.44 5.08 -10.18
N MET A 15 -15.12 5.06 -9.97
CA MET A 15 -14.22 6.09 -10.50
C MET A 15 -14.08 6.02 -12.02
N ALA A 16 -14.17 4.81 -12.59
CA ALA A 16 -14.05 4.61 -14.02
C ALA A 16 -15.29 5.05 -14.81
N GLU A 17 -16.46 5.15 -14.17
CA GLU A 17 -17.74 5.54 -14.78
C GLU A 17 -18.09 4.76 -16.07
N GLY A 18 -17.64 3.50 -16.16
CA GLY A 18 -17.87 2.63 -17.32
C GLY A 18 -16.82 2.76 -18.45
N ASP A 19 -15.79 3.59 -18.27
CA ASP A 19 -14.62 3.63 -19.15
C ASP A 19 -13.65 2.50 -18.79
N GLU A 20 -13.63 1.48 -19.66
CA GLU A 20 -12.82 0.28 -19.47
C GLU A 20 -11.32 0.52 -19.62
N GLU A 21 -10.90 1.45 -20.50
CA GLU A 21 -9.49 1.79 -20.66
C GLU A 21 -9.00 2.49 -19.40
N PHE A 22 -9.76 3.46 -18.91
CA PHE A 22 -9.44 4.15 -17.67
C PHE A 22 -9.50 3.23 -16.44
N ARG A 23 -10.44 2.27 -16.38
CA ARG A 23 -10.49 1.22 -15.33
C ARG A 23 -9.15 0.47 -15.25
N MET A 24 -8.63 0.05 -16.42
CA MET A 24 -7.39 -0.70 -16.52
C MET A 24 -6.17 0.14 -16.15
N GLU A 25 -6.11 1.39 -16.63
CA GLU A 25 -5.04 2.33 -16.27
C GLU A 25 -5.03 2.62 -14.76
N LEU A 26 -6.20 2.86 -14.17
CA LEU A 26 -6.36 3.12 -12.74
C LEU A 26 -5.91 1.92 -11.90
N THR A 27 -6.39 0.73 -12.25
CA THR A 27 -5.99 -0.51 -11.56
C THR A 27 -4.48 -0.74 -11.67
N THR A 28 -3.90 -0.46 -12.84
CA THR A 28 -2.45 -0.57 -13.07
C THR A 28 -1.67 0.41 -12.21
N ALA A 29 -2.15 1.66 -12.10
CA ALA A 29 -1.53 2.70 -11.29
C ALA A 29 -1.57 2.35 -9.79
N ILE A 30 -2.68 1.80 -9.29
CA ILE A 30 -2.80 1.34 -7.91
C ILE A 30 -1.81 0.20 -7.64
N HIS A 31 -1.79 -0.83 -8.48
CA HIS A 31 -0.88 -1.97 -8.37
C HIS A 31 0.59 -1.51 -8.38
N ALA A 32 0.97 -0.63 -9.31
CA ALA A 32 2.31 -0.06 -9.38
C ALA A 32 2.66 0.75 -8.12
N GLY A 33 1.71 1.53 -7.58
CA GLY A 33 1.90 2.28 -6.35
C GLY A 33 2.15 1.39 -5.12
N LEU A 34 1.46 0.24 -5.03
CA LEU A 34 1.69 -0.74 -3.96
C LEU A 34 3.06 -1.42 -4.09
N LEU A 35 3.49 -1.78 -5.30
CA LEU A 35 4.83 -2.31 -5.56
C LEU A 35 5.93 -1.30 -5.21
N GLU A 36 5.72 -0.04 -5.57
CA GLU A 36 6.65 1.04 -5.23
C GLU A 36 6.71 1.24 -3.71
N LEU A 37 5.56 1.23 -3.02
CA LEU A 37 5.50 1.26 -1.56
C LEU A 37 6.32 0.13 -0.96
N LYS A 38 6.07 -1.11 -1.37
CA LYS A 38 6.80 -2.28 -0.87
C LYS A 38 8.31 -2.12 -1.02
N THR A 39 8.75 -1.72 -2.22
CA THR A 39 10.16 -1.60 -2.57
C THR A 39 10.84 -0.46 -1.79
N LYS A 40 10.29 0.75 -1.84
CA LYS A 40 10.90 1.93 -1.21
C LYS A 40 10.85 1.89 0.31
N TYR A 41 9.82 1.28 0.89
CA TYR A 41 9.78 1.05 2.32
C TYR A 41 10.86 0.05 2.75
N ALA A 42 11.06 -1.03 2.00
CA ALA A 42 12.13 -2.00 2.28
C ALA A 42 13.53 -1.38 2.13
N GLU A 43 13.77 -0.60 1.08
CA GLU A 43 15.01 0.18 0.94
C GLU A 43 15.24 1.07 2.17
N GLY A 44 14.24 1.86 2.58
CA GLY A 44 14.38 2.77 3.72
C GLY A 44 14.57 2.03 5.05
N PHE A 45 13.95 0.87 5.22
CA PHE A 45 14.19 0.00 6.37
C PHE A 45 15.64 -0.52 6.43
N HIS A 46 16.16 -1.04 5.31
CA HIS A 46 17.52 -1.60 5.24
C HIS A 46 18.62 -0.53 5.35
N GLU A 47 18.38 0.64 4.75
CA GLU A 47 19.30 1.78 4.77
C GLU A 47 19.18 2.61 6.06
N LYS A 48 18.16 2.33 6.90
CA LYS A 48 17.76 3.17 8.04
C LYS A 48 17.51 4.62 7.63
N ASP A 49 16.86 4.81 6.48
CA ASP A 49 16.52 6.09 5.90
C ASP A 49 15.05 6.44 6.19
N GLU A 50 14.87 7.23 7.26
CA GLU A 50 13.57 7.72 7.68
C GLU A 50 12.92 8.64 6.64
N VAL A 51 13.73 9.44 5.94
CA VAL A 51 13.23 10.37 4.91
C VAL A 51 12.63 9.58 3.75
N LYS A 52 13.29 8.50 3.32
CA LYS A 52 12.78 7.61 2.27
C LYS A 52 11.45 6.96 2.68
N ILE A 53 11.35 6.44 3.91
CA ILE A 53 10.10 5.88 4.46
C ILE A 53 9.00 6.94 4.53
N GLN A 54 9.32 8.14 5.01
CA GLN A 54 8.36 9.24 5.11
C GLN A 54 7.84 9.64 3.72
N GLN A 55 8.72 9.81 2.74
CA GLN A 55 8.36 10.23 1.38
C GLN A 55 7.42 9.22 0.72
N ILE A 56 7.73 7.92 0.76
CA ILE A 56 6.88 6.91 0.14
C ILE A 56 5.52 6.82 0.83
N ARG A 57 5.47 6.91 2.17
CA ARG A 57 4.21 6.94 2.93
C ARG A 57 3.32 8.11 2.52
N HIS A 58 3.87 9.32 2.43
CA HIS A 58 3.09 10.49 2.04
C HIS A 58 2.57 10.40 0.61
N LYS A 59 3.35 9.81 -0.30
CA LYS A 59 2.96 9.62 -1.70
C LYS A 59 1.76 8.70 -1.85
N VAL A 60 1.73 7.57 -1.13
CA VAL A 60 0.72 6.52 -1.33
C VAL A 60 -0.50 6.64 -0.41
N LYS A 61 -0.39 7.36 0.72
CA LYS A 61 -1.50 7.60 1.65
C LYS A 61 -2.82 8.05 0.97
N PRO A 62 -2.85 9.01 0.03
CA PRO A 62 -4.11 9.38 -0.63
C PRO A 62 -4.73 8.23 -1.41
N THR A 63 -3.92 7.41 -2.10
CA THR A 63 -4.38 6.22 -2.82
C THR A 63 -4.96 5.19 -1.87
N LEU A 64 -4.26 4.89 -0.76
CA LEU A 64 -4.75 3.92 0.22
C LEU A 64 -6.11 4.33 0.81
N GLY A 65 -6.27 5.61 1.16
CA GLY A 65 -7.54 6.13 1.68
C GLY A 65 -8.66 6.17 0.64
N MET A 66 -8.35 6.50 -0.62
CA MET A 66 -9.34 6.57 -1.70
C MET A 66 -9.90 5.20 -2.08
N PHE A 67 -9.09 4.15 -1.97
CA PHE A 67 -9.42 2.78 -2.38
C PHE A 67 -9.62 1.83 -1.20
N GLU A 68 -9.93 2.36 -0.01
CA GLU A 68 -10.35 1.58 1.16
C GLU A 68 -9.31 0.54 1.63
N PHE A 69 -8.01 0.81 1.42
CA PHE A 69 -6.93 0.03 2.02
C PHE A 69 -6.72 0.44 3.49
N GLU A 70 -7.75 0.28 4.31
CA GLU A 70 -7.77 0.74 5.71
C GLU A 70 -6.67 0.05 6.53
N ASP A 71 -6.45 -1.25 6.34
CA ASP A 71 -5.46 -2.00 7.12
C ASP A 71 -4.02 -1.50 6.83
N LEU A 72 -3.68 -1.27 5.56
CA LEU A 72 -2.41 -0.65 5.17
C LEU A 72 -2.29 0.77 5.71
N SER A 73 -3.37 1.56 5.69
CA SER A 73 -3.37 2.93 6.22
C SER A 73 -3.07 2.96 7.72
N ILE A 74 -3.67 2.04 8.49
CA ILE A 74 -3.43 1.88 9.93
C ILE A 74 -1.99 1.44 10.17
N ILE A 75 -1.54 0.38 9.50
CA ILE A 75 -0.18 -0.16 9.67
C ILE A 75 0.86 0.92 9.35
N LEU A 76 0.70 1.67 8.25
CA LEU A 76 1.62 2.76 7.93
C LEU A 76 1.59 3.87 8.98
N GLN A 77 0.46 4.14 9.64
CA GLN A 77 0.41 5.10 10.74
C GLN A 77 1.16 4.57 11.97
N GLU A 78 0.92 3.33 12.36
CA GLU A 78 1.66 2.67 13.46
C GLU A 78 3.17 2.68 13.21
N GLY A 79 3.60 2.38 11.97
CA GLY A 79 5.02 2.41 11.60
C GLY A 79 5.66 3.79 11.78
N LYS A 80 4.91 4.86 11.48
CA LYS A 80 5.37 6.24 11.75
C LYS A 80 5.54 6.47 13.24
N ASP A 81 4.55 6.07 14.03
CA ASP A 81 4.54 6.31 15.46
C ASP A 81 5.67 5.54 16.15
N ILE A 82 5.95 4.30 15.72
CA ILE A 82 7.11 3.51 16.17
C ILE A 82 8.42 4.19 15.78
N LEU A 83 8.54 4.65 14.53
CA LEU A 83 9.78 5.26 14.04
C LEU A 83 10.09 6.58 14.77
N GLU A 84 9.07 7.41 15.02
CA GLU A 84 9.19 8.68 15.75
C GLU A 84 9.50 8.49 17.25
N SER A 85 9.07 7.38 17.86
CA SER A 85 9.23 7.12 19.29
C SER A 85 10.46 6.28 19.63
N GLU A 86 10.75 5.26 18.83
CA GLU A 86 11.75 4.23 19.13
C GLU A 86 12.83 4.08 18.04
N GLY A 87 12.64 4.70 16.87
CA GLY A 87 13.56 4.62 15.73
C GLY A 87 13.61 3.24 15.07
N PHE A 88 14.72 2.94 14.39
CA PHE A 88 14.94 1.64 13.70
C PHE A 88 15.32 0.52 14.67
N ASN A 89 14.39 0.16 15.56
CA ASN A 89 14.58 -0.88 16.56
C ASN A 89 13.86 -2.20 16.20
N GLN A 90 13.80 -3.13 17.15
CA GLN A 90 13.12 -4.42 16.96
C GLN A 90 11.60 -4.27 16.72
N ALA A 91 10.94 -3.30 17.37
CA ALA A 91 9.53 -3.02 17.14
C ALA A 91 9.29 -2.58 15.69
N PHE A 92 10.14 -1.69 15.16
CA PHE A 92 10.07 -1.29 13.75
C PHE A 92 10.35 -2.45 12.79
N GLY A 93 11.26 -3.36 13.16
CA GLY A 93 11.49 -4.61 12.42
C GLY A 93 10.26 -5.52 12.37
N GLY A 94 9.54 -5.68 13.48
CA GLY A 94 8.29 -6.44 13.52
C GLY A 94 7.20 -5.79 12.66
N HIS A 95 7.05 -4.46 12.76
CA HIS A 95 6.16 -3.68 11.92
C HIS A 95 6.49 -3.83 10.42
N PHE A 96 7.78 -3.78 10.06
CA PHE A 96 8.23 -3.95 8.67
C PHE A 96 7.75 -5.29 8.09
N HIS A 97 7.94 -6.40 8.81
CA HIS A 97 7.50 -7.71 8.34
C HIS A 97 5.99 -7.79 8.15
N LEU A 98 5.21 -7.28 9.11
CA LEU A 98 3.76 -7.20 9.01
C LEU A 98 3.31 -6.38 7.77
N LEU A 99 3.92 -5.22 7.55
CA LEU A 99 3.62 -4.39 6.39
C LEU A 99 3.92 -5.13 5.08
N GLN A 100 5.05 -5.83 4.98
CA GLN A 100 5.41 -6.58 3.77
C GLN A 100 4.39 -7.67 3.45
N GLU A 101 3.94 -8.44 4.43
CA GLU A 101 2.92 -9.48 4.26
C GLU A 101 1.57 -8.90 3.79
N LYS A 102 1.18 -7.76 4.36
CA LYS A 102 -0.05 -7.06 3.97
C LYS A 102 0.03 -6.46 2.58
N LEU A 103 1.19 -5.90 2.21
CA LEU A 103 1.43 -5.41 0.86
C LEU A 103 1.39 -6.54 -0.16
N ASP A 104 1.95 -7.71 0.15
CA ASP A 104 1.85 -8.88 -0.73
C ASP A 104 0.40 -9.27 -1.01
N THR A 105 -0.44 -9.25 0.03
CA THR A 105 -1.88 -9.50 -0.14
C THR A 105 -2.54 -8.45 -1.06
N ALA A 106 -2.29 -7.16 -0.82
CA ALA A 106 -2.87 -6.08 -1.63
C ALA A 106 -2.39 -6.09 -3.10
N ILE A 107 -1.12 -6.41 -3.32
CA ILE A 107 -0.53 -6.57 -4.65
C ILE A 107 -1.18 -7.74 -5.37
N GLU A 108 -1.36 -8.89 -4.71
CA GLU A 108 -2.05 -10.04 -5.29
C GLU A 108 -3.51 -9.72 -5.66
N GLU A 109 -4.23 -8.99 -4.82
CA GLU A 109 -5.63 -8.60 -5.09
C GLU A 109 -5.72 -7.66 -6.31
N THR A 110 -4.88 -6.63 -6.36
CA THR A 110 -4.85 -5.72 -7.51
C THR A 110 -4.38 -6.41 -8.80
N ALA A 111 -3.45 -7.37 -8.71
CA ALA A 111 -3.04 -8.19 -9.85
C ALA A 111 -4.17 -9.09 -10.38
N LYS A 112 -5.04 -9.61 -9.51
CA LYS A 112 -6.23 -10.36 -9.95
C LYS A 112 -7.19 -9.48 -10.73
N LEU A 113 -7.37 -8.22 -10.33
CA LEU A 113 -8.22 -7.26 -11.04
C LEU A 113 -7.68 -6.90 -12.43
N LEU A 114 -6.36 -6.87 -12.61
CA LEU A 114 -5.74 -6.65 -13.93
C LEU A 114 -5.92 -7.82 -14.90
N ASN A 115 -6.14 -9.03 -14.37
CA ASN A 115 -6.32 -10.24 -15.16
C ASN A 115 -7.81 -10.63 -15.35
N ASN A 116 -8.74 -9.80 -14.84
CA ASN A 116 -10.19 -9.98 -14.92
C ASN A 116 -10.82 -9.01 -15.94
#